data_AF-A0A7C4Y116-F1
#
_entry.id   AF-A0A7C4Y116-F1
#
_cell.length_a   1.000
_cell.length_b   1.000
_cell.length_c   1.000
_cell.angle_alpha   90.00
_cell.angle_beta   90.00
_cell.angle_gamma   90.00
#
_symmetry.space_group_name_H-M   'P 1'
#
loop_
_entity.id
_entity.type
_entity.pdbx_description
1 polymer ?
#
loop_
_entity_poly.entity_id
_entity_poly.type
_entity_poly.pdbx_seq_one_letter_code
_entity_poly.pdbx_strand_id
1 'polypeptide(L)'
;MSPFSITGNFVDIHQEKIYPATIKVENGRIISIQPDNQLTDQPLNYILSGFIDSHVHIESSMLVPSEFARLAVVHGTVATVSDPHEIANVCGLAGVEFMIENGKTVPFKFNFGAPSCVPATSFETAGAVLDSNDVEQLLQRDEIKYLSEMMNFPGVLFKDEEVMKKIAAAHRLRKPVDGHAPGLRGEQAKQYIDAGIYTDHECFTAEEALDKLKYGMKIIIREGSAAKNFEALIGLLNDWPDRIMFCSDDKHPDSLVIGHINQLCARAVAKGINIFKILKAACINPAEHYKLDVGLLRERDPADFIVVKDLTNFEVVKTYINGELVAEDGKSLIHSKKSGVINNFACSKRDIEDFVVEWNGEKEIPVIEALDGQLITNKLSYEPKVEDGKIVSDTARDILKIVVVTRYSDAPVAKAFIKNFGLKQGALASSVAHDSHNIVAVGVDDDSICRAVNKVIEKNGGVSVATNYQSPDGKLSMQTESVVALAVAGLMSNEDGYFVAEAYTTIDKEAKELGCTLAAPFMTLSFMALLVIPHLKLSDKGLFDGDKFEFVK
;
A
#
# COMPACT_ATOMS: atom_id res chain seq x y z
N MET A 1 12.22 30.77 -9.38
CA MET A 1 11.23 30.97 -8.30
C MET A 1 11.57 32.28 -7.59
N SER A 2 10.59 33.16 -7.37
CA SER A 2 10.87 34.47 -6.74
C SER A 2 11.19 34.31 -5.25
N PRO A 3 12.09 35.12 -4.68
CA PRO A 3 12.34 35.11 -3.25
C PRO A 3 11.06 35.48 -2.47
N PHE A 4 10.83 34.82 -1.33
CA PHE A 4 9.73 35.15 -0.43
C PHE A 4 10.14 34.96 1.03
N SER A 5 9.34 35.52 1.94
CA SER A 5 9.48 35.30 3.37
C SER A 5 8.16 34.80 3.96
N ILE A 6 8.23 33.94 4.97
CA ILE A 6 7.08 33.46 5.72
C ILE A 6 7.37 33.54 7.22
N THR A 7 6.38 33.96 8.00
CA THR A 7 6.48 34.15 9.45
C THR A 7 5.52 33.21 10.16
N GLY A 8 5.98 32.56 11.22
CA GLY A 8 5.19 31.65 12.03
C GLY A 8 5.95 31.15 13.25
N ASN A 9 5.31 30.30 14.04
CA ASN A 9 5.95 29.54 15.11
C ASN A 9 6.85 28.47 14.49
N PHE A 10 8.15 28.75 14.42
CA PHE A 10 9.16 27.83 13.92
C PHE A 10 9.34 26.65 14.87
N VAL A 11 9.15 25.44 14.36
CA VAL A 11 9.33 24.20 15.11
C VAL A 11 10.72 23.63 14.79
N ASP A 12 11.68 23.95 15.64
CA ASP A 12 13.04 23.41 15.54
C ASP A 12 13.06 21.99 16.13
N ILE A 13 12.91 20.99 15.26
CA ILE A 13 12.89 19.58 15.68
C ILE A 13 14.26 19.15 16.24
N HIS A 14 15.36 19.71 15.73
CA HIS A 14 16.72 19.35 16.14
C HIS A 14 17.09 19.92 17.50
N GLN A 15 16.65 21.14 17.80
CA GLN A 15 16.87 21.80 19.09
C GLN A 15 15.75 21.56 20.11
N GLU A 16 14.67 20.90 19.70
CA GLU A 16 13.45 20.67 20.48
C GLU A 16 12.86 21.98 21.03
N LYS A 17 12.73 23.00 20.16
CA LYS A 17 12.23 24.34 20.50
C LYS A 17 11.16 24.83 19.55
N ILE A 18 10.25 25.65 20.08
CA ILE A 18 9.24 26.37 19.30
C ILE A 18 9.38 27.85 19.63
N TYR A 19 9.52 28.69 18.61
CA TYR A 19 9.61 30.14 18.77
C TYR A 19 9.17 30.87 17.49
N PRO A 20 8.64 32.10 17.59
CA PRO A 20 8.32 32.90 16.41
C PRO A 20 9.57 33.21 15.59
N ALA A 21 9.51 32.98 14.28
CA ALA A 21 10.59 33.32 13.36
C ALA A 21 10.07 33.68 11.97
N THR A 22 10.90 34.43 11.23
CA THR A 22 10.72 34.67 9.80
C THR A 22 11.74 33.84 9.01
N ILE A 23 11.25 33.01 8.11
CA ILE A 23 12.03 32.19 7.20
C ILE A 23 12.10 32.89 5.85
N LYS A 24 13.31 33.13 5.34
CA LYS A 24 13.53 33.68 4.00
C LYS A 24 13.92 32.55 3.05
N VAL A 25 13.22 32.44 1.93
CA VAL A 25 13.44 31.45 0.88
C VAL A 25 13.89 32.15 -0.41
N GLU A 26 14.94 31.63 -1.04
CA GLU A 26 15.46 32.12 -2.31
C GLU A 26 16.02 30.94 -3.12
N ASN A 27 15.75 30.91 -4.42
CA ASN A 27 16.19 29.84 -5.32
C ASN A 27 15.86 28.42 -4.80
N GLY A 28 14.67 28.29 -4.19
CA GLY A 28 14.16 27.02 -3.65
C GLY A 28 14.84 26.53 -2.37
N ARG A 29 15.65 27.36 -1.72
CA ARG A 29 16.37 27.03 -0.48
C ARG A 29 16.08 28.03 0.62
N ILE A 30 16.19 27.56 1.86
CA ILE A 30 16.12 28.41 3.05
C ILE A 30 17.42 29.18 3.18
N ILE A 31 17.36 30.51 3.16
CA ILE A 31 18.55 31.38 3.26
C ILE A 31 18.83 31.79 4.69
N SER A 32 17.78 32.08 5.46
CA SER A 32 17.91 32.48 6.85
C SER A 32 16.66 32.17 7.64
N ILE A 33 16.84 31.81 8.91
CA ILE A 33 15.75 31.66 9.89
C ILE A 33 16.02 32.66 11.01
N GLN A 34 15.22 33.73 11.07
CA GLN A 34 15.44 34.83 12.01
C GLN A 34 14.39 34.81 13.11
N PRO A 35 14.76 34.51 14.38
CA PRO A 35 13.84 34.61 15.51
C PRO A 35 13.28 36.03 15.65
N ASP A 36 11.99 36.15 15.94
CA ASP A 36 11.34 37.44 16.21
C ASP A 36 10.53 37.39 17.51
N ASN A 37 11.22 37.70 18.61
CA ASN A 37 10.64 37.67 19.95
C ASN A 37 9.49 38.68 20.14
N GLN A 38 9.32 39.67 19.25
CA GLN A 38 8.21 40.62 19.33
C GLN A 38 6.86 39.99 18.96
N LEU A 39 6.87 38.78 18.38
CA LEU A 39 5.67 38.07 17.93
C LEU A 39 5.21 36.96 18.90
N THR A 40 5.83 36.84 20.08
CA THR A 40 5.62 35.71 21.01
C THR A 40 4.16 35.49 21.43
N ASP A 41 3.36 36.55 21.52
CA ASP A 41 1.95 36.49 21.93
C ASP A 41 0.96 36.58 20.74
N GLN A 42 1.45 36.50 19.49
CA GLN A 42 0.57 36.55 18.32
C GLN A 42 0.02 35.17 17.95
N PRO A 43 -1.24 35.08 17.46
CA PRO A 43 -1.81 33.84 16.96
C PRO A 43 -1.18 33.48 15.61
N LEU A 44 0.00 32.85 15.65
CA LEU A 44 0.74 32.41 14.48
C LEU A 44 0.53 30.91 14.23
N ASN A 45 0.43 30.54 12.96
CA ASN A 45 0.54 29.14 12.53
C ASN A 45 1.95 28.60 12.80
N TYR A 46 2.09 27.27 12.80
CA TYR A 46 3.37 26.59 13.02
C TYR A 46 4.02 26.21 11.70
N ILE A 47 5.33 26.40 11.62
CA ILE A 47 6.14 26.02 10.45
C ILE A 47 7.09 24.91 10.87
N LEU A 48 7.00 23.76 10.22
CA LEU A 48 7.79 22.56 10.51
C LEU A 48 8.23 21.84 9.23
N SER A 49 9.20 20.93 9.36
CA SER A 49 9.61 20.06 8.25
C SER A 49 8.41 19.31 7.67
N GLY A 50 8.41 19.08 6.36
CA GLY A 50 7.37 18.27 5.73
C GLY A 50 7.39 16.82 6.19
N PHE A 51 6.23 16.16 6.15
CA PHE A 51 6.14 14.75 6.51
C PHE A 51 6.72 13.85 5.42
N ILE A 52 7.26 12.71 5.84
CA ILE A 52 7.79 11.67 4.97
C ILE A 52 7.06 10.38 5.29
N ASP A 53 6.45 9.78 4.27
CA ASP A 53 5.98 8.40 4.39
C ASP A 53 7.18 7.46 4.19
N SER A 54 7.50 6.69 5.23
CA SER A 54 8.73 5.89 5.27
C SER A 54 8.61 4.50 4.62
N HIS A 55 7.42 4.09 4.17
CA HIS A 55 7.19 2.88 3.39
C HIS A 55 5.79 2.91 2.78
N VAL A 56 5.68 2.97 1.45
CA VAL A 56 4.39 3.01 0.76
C VAL A 56 4.44 2.31 -0.59
N HIS A 57 3.33 1.65 -0.92
CA HIS A 57 3.05 1.17 -2.27
C HIS A 57 2.13 2.19 -2.95
N ILE A 58 2.68 2.96 -3.88
CA ILE A 58 1.90 4.00 -4.59
C ILE A 58 0.77 3.34 -5.39
N GLU A 59 1.04 2.15 -5.92
CA GLU A 59 0.08 1.31 -6.64
C GLU A 59 -1.16 0.99 -5.81
N SER A 60 -1.01 0.79 -4.49
CA SER A 60 -2.12 0.53 -3.57
C SER A 60 -3.05 1.74 -3.42
N SER A 61 -2.62 2.94 -3.79
CA SER A 61 -3.54 4.08 -3.92
C SER A 61 -4.35 4.06 -5.20
N MET A 62 -4.13 3.09 -6.10
CA MET A 62 -4.74 3.02 -7.43
C MET A 62 -4.45 4.24 -8.31
N LEU A 63 -3.40 5.02 -7.99
CA LEU A 63 -3.03 6.25 -8.69
C LEU A 63 -1.60 6.15 -9.19
N VAL A 64 -1.34 6.71 -10.37
CA VAL A 64 0.04 6.96 -10.80
C VAL A 64 0.73 7.97 -9.85
N PRO A 65 2.07 7.93 -9.70
CA PRO A 65 2.80 8.82 -8.80
C PRO A 65 2.39 10.30 -8.87
N SER A 66 2.20 10.87 -10.05
CA SER A 66 1.82 12.27 -10.23
C SER A 66 0.47 12.63 -9.58
N GLU A 67 -0.47 11.70 -9.55
CA GLU A 67 -1.78 11.87 -8.91
C GLU A 67 -1.74 11.54 -7.42
N PHE A 68 -0.97 10.53 -7.01
CA PHE A 68 -0.68 10.30 -5.59
C PHE A 68 -0.13 11.56 -4.93
N ALA A 69 0.86 12.20 -5.57
CA ALA A 69 1.46 13.44 -5.09
C ALA A 69 0.41 14.53 -4.81
N ARG A 70 -0.58 14.69 -5.70
CA ARG A 70 -1.63 15.71 -5.56
C ARG A 70 -2.43 15.52 -4.28
N LEU A 71 -2.80 14.28 -3.95
CA LEU A 71 -3.54 13.96 -2.72
C LEU A 71 -2.63 13.99 -1.48
N ALA A 72 -1.38 13.56 -1.58
CA ALA A 72 -0.47 13.51 -0.43
C ALA A 72 -0.05 14.91 0.07
N VAL A 73 0.19 15.87 -0.83
CA VAL A 73 0.69 17.20 -0.44
C VAL A 73 -0.32 18.03 0.35
N VAL A 74 -1.63 17.79 0.19
CA VAL A 74 -2.65 18.51 0.98
C VAL A 74 -2.64 18.09 2.44
N HIS A 75 -2.00 16.97 2.76
CA HIS A 75 -1.78 16.46 4.11
C HIS A 75 -0.36 16.73 4.62
N GLY A 76 0.41 17.56 3.92
CA GLY A 76 1.74 17.99 4.35
C GLY A 76 2.85 16.96 4.13
N THR A 77 2.57 15.90 3.37
CA THR A 77 3.61 14.95 2.95
C THR A 77 4.37 15.55 1.78
N VAL A 78 5.70 15.53 1.84
CA VAL A 78 6.58 16.10 0.80
C VAL A 78 7.43 15.06 0.09
N ALA A 79 7.57 13.88 0.70
CA ALA A 79 8.37 12.79 0.19
C ALA A 79 7.79 11.43 0.61
N THR A 80 8.12 10.40 -0.17
CA THR A 80 7.84 9.00 0.15
C THR A 80 9.09 8.15 -0.04
N VAL A 81 9.18 7.07 0.72
CA VAL A 81 10.02 5.90 0.45
C VAL A 81 9.08 4.86 -0.13
N SER A 82 9.19 4.66 -1.45
CA SER A 82 8.17 3.93 -2.22
C SER A 82 8.72 2.63 -2.77
N ASP A 83 8.02 1.53 -2.55
CA ASP A 83 8.39 0.24 -3.11
C ASP A 83 7.49 -0.08 -4.31
N PRO A 84 8.01 -0.02 -5.56
CA PRO A 84 7.22 -0.26 -6.76
C PRO A 84 7.14 -1.77 -7.09
N HIS A 85 7.05 -2.64 -6.09
CA HIS A 85 7.07 -4.10 -6.30
C HIS A 85 5.83 -4.60 -7.04
N GLU A 86 4.70 -3.90 -6.91
CA GLU A 86 3.43 -4.29 -7.50
C GLU A 86 3.52 -4.18 -9.03
N ILE A 87 3.90 -3.01 -9.55
CA ILE A 87 4.08 -2.83 -10.99
C ILE A 87 5.27 -3.64 -11.51
N ALA A 88 6.26 -3.94 -10.68
CA ALA A 88 7.37 -4.81 -11.06
C ALA A 88 6.93 -6.26 -11.24
N ASN A 89 6.05 -6.79 -10.40
CA ASN A 89 5.45 -8.11 -10.59
C ASN A 89 4.68 -8.23 -11.92
N VAL A 90 4.07 -7.13 -12.37
CA VAL A 90 3.32 -7.09 -13.64
C VAL A 90 4.22 -6.87 -14.86
N CYS A 91 5.09 -5.86 -14.80
CA CYS A 91 5.77 -5.27 -15.96
C CYS A 91 7.31 -5.31 -15.84
N GLY A 92 7.87 -5.90 -14.78
CA GLY A 92 9.31 -5.98 -14.53
C GLY A 92 9.98 -4.61 -14.45
N LEU A 93 11.21 -4.52 -14.95
CA LEU A 93 12.00 -3.29 -14.96
C LEU A 93 11.30 -2.12 -15.67
N ALA A 94 10.49 -2.39 -16.70
CA ALA A 94 9.74 -1.36 -17.41
C ALA A 94 8.64 -0.73 -16.55
N GLY A 95 8.08 -1.49 -15.61
CA GLY A 95 7.16 -0.99 -14.59
C GLY A 95 7.84 -0.02 -13.62
N VAL A 96 9.02 -0.39 -13.11
CA VAL A 96 9.81 0.48 -12.22
C VAL A 96 10.23 1.77 -12.95
N GLU A 97 10.62 1.68 -14.22
CA GLU A 97 10.95 2.84 -15.05
C GLU A 97 9.74 3.78 -15.21
N PHE A 98 8.55 3.23 -15.45
CA PHE A 98 7.33 4.02 -15.54
C PHE A 98 7.08 4.84 -14.27
N MET A 99 7.25 4.24 -13.09
CA MET A 99 7.06 4.93 -11.80
C MET A 99 8.03 6.09 -11.62
N ILE A 100 9.31 5.87 -11.94
CA ILE A 100 10.36 6.89 -11.86
C ILE A 100 10.06 8.04 -12.82
N GLU A 101 9.77 7.75 -14.08
CA GLU A 101 9.52 8.78 -15.09
C GLU A 101 8.23 9.55 -14.83
N ASN A 102 7.18 8.88 -14.33
CA ASN A 102 5.96 9.58 -13.91
C ASN A 102 6.20 10.46 -12.67
N GLY A 103 6.94 9.98 -11.66
CA GLY A 103 7.29 10.74 -10.47
C GLY A 103 8.06 12.02 -10.78
N LYS A 104 8.95 11.99 -11.78
CA LYS A 104 9.72 13.17 -12.26
C LYS A 104 8.86 14.29 -12.86
N THR A 105 7.59 14.03 -13.16
CA THR A 105 6.70 15.05 -13.77
C THR A 105 6.11 16.05 -12.77
N VAL A 106 6.28 15.80 -11.47
CA VAL A 106 5.73 16.62 -10.37
C VAL A 106 6.84 16.96 -9.36
N PRO A 107 6.69 18.01 -8.54
CA PRO A 107 7.73 18.41 -7.59
C PRO A 107 7.90 17.45 -6.39
N PHE A 108 6.96 16.53 -6.18
CA PHE A 108 6.96 15.60 -5.05
C PHE A 108 8.17 14.66 -5.08
N LYS A 109 8.75 14.38 -3.90
CA LYS A 109 10.01 13.64 -3.79
C LYS A 109 9.76 12.15 -3.59
N PHE A 110 9.58 11.43 -4.69
CA PHE A 110 9.54 9.97 -4.67
C PHE A 110 10.95 9.39 -4.52
N ASN A 111 11.15 8.53 -3.52
CA ASN A 111 12.40 7.80 -3.31
C ASN A 111 12.10 6.32 -3.49
N PHE A 112 12.34 5.80 -4.71
CA PHE A 112 11.96 4.44 -5.05
C PHE A 112 12.94 3.41 -4.49
N GLY A 113 12.45 2.22 -4.20
CA GLY A 113 13.26 1.03 -3.86
C GLY A 113 13.46 0.14 -5.06
N ALA A 114 14.49 -0.72 -5.02
CA ALA A 114 14.60 -1.83 -5.96
C ALA A 114 13.75 -3.01 -5.45
N PRO A 115 12.69 -3.44 -6.16
CA PRO A 115 11.84 -4.55 -5.74
C PRO A 115 12.66 -5.82 -5.50
N SER A 116 12.50 -6.43 -4.34
CA SER A 116 13.42 -7.49 -3.88
C SER A 116 12.91 -8.90 -4.24
N CYS A 117 11.59 -9.10 -4.26
CA CYS A 117 10.93 -10.40 -4.36
C CYS A 117 9.90 -10.40 -5.52
N VAL A 118 10.40 -10.38 -6.75
CA VAL A 118 9.57 -10.47 -7.96
C VAL A 118 9.91 -11.77 -8.71
N PRO A 119 9.02 -12.78 -8.73
CA PRO A 119 7.80 -12.90 -7.93
C PRO A 119 8.09 -13.19 -6.45
N ALA A 120 7.08 -13.00 -5.60
CA ALA A 120 7.15 -13.36 -4.18
C ALA A 120 7.33 -14.89 -3.98
N THR A 121 6.74 -15.69 -4.88
CA THR A 121 6.82 -17.15 -4.84
C THR A 121 6.69 -17.80 -6.22
N SER A 122 7.11 -19.06 -6.35
CA SER A 122 6.99 -19.85 -7.59
C SER A 122 5.65 -20.59 -7.74
N PHE A 123 4.82 -20.56 -6.70
CA PHE A 123 3.51 -21.23 -6.62
C PHE A 123 2.38 -20.49 -7.35
N GLU A 124 2.70 -19.44 -8.10
CA GLU A 124 1.75 -18.65 -8.88
C GLU A 124 2.40 -18.15 -10.18
N THR A 125 1.62 -17.55 -11.06
CA THR A 125 2.11 -16.96 -12.31
C THR A 125 2.10 -15.44 -12.20
N ALA A 126 3.31 -14.84 -12.24
CA ALA A 126 3.51 -13.40 -12.31
C ALA A 126 3.89 -12.94 -13.73
N GLY A 127 3.84 -11.63 -13.96
CA GLY A 127 4.17 -11.02 -15.25
C GLY A 127 5.67 -10.86 -15.51
N ALA A 128 6.49 -10.91 -14.46
CA ALA A 128 7.94 -10.77 -14.55
C ALA A 128 8.69 -11.57 -13.46
N VAL A 129 10.01 -11.66 -13.64
CA VAL A 129 10.97 -12.16 -12.65
C VAL A 129 12.12 -11.14 -12.62
N LEU A 130 12.55 -10.72 -11.44
CA LEU A 130 13.75 -9.88 -11.27
C LEU A 130 14.84 -10.66 -10.53
N ASP A 131 15.94 -10.93 -11.22
CA ASP A 131 17.12 -11.54 -10.62
C ASP A 131 18.02 -10.50 -9.93
N SER A 132 19.15 -10.94 -9.40
CA SER A 132 20.13 -10.12 -8.70
C SER A 132 20.88 -9.18 -9.62
N ASN A 133 21.01 -9.48 -10.92
CA ASN A 133 21.56 -8.56 -11.91
C ASN A 133 20.58 -7.42 -12.18
N ASP A 134 19.29 -7.73 -12.35
CA ASP A 134 18.23 -6.73 -12.54
C ASP A 134 18.14 -5.80 -11.32
N VAL A 135 18.13 -6.38 -10.11
CA VAL A 135 18.13 -5.62 -8.85
C VAL A 135 19.39 -4.78 -8.70
N GLU A 136 20.57 -5.32 -9.03
CA GLU A 136 21.80 -4.54 -9.00
C GLU A 136 21.74 -3.36 -9.99
N GLN A 137 21.21 -3.57 -11.20
CA GLN A 137 21.05 -2.51 -12.19
C GLN A 137 20.15 -1.39 -11.66
N LEU A 138 19.03 -1.72 -11.01
CA LEU A 138 18.19 -0.72 -10.34
C LEU A 138 18.96 0.01 -9.23
N LEU A 139 19.64 -0.74 -8.37
CA LEU A 139 20.43 -0.19 -7.27
C LEU A 139 21.60 0.69 -7.73
N GLN A 140 21.97 0.72 -9.01
CA GLN A 140 22.97 1.67 -9.53
C GLN A 140 22.39 3.04 -9.86
N ARG A 141 21.07 3.18 -9.94
CA ARG A 141 20.38 4.45 -10.26
C ARG A 141 20.31 5.38 -9.05
N ASP A 142 20.30 6.69 -9.32
CA ASP A 142 20.24 7.72 -8.28
C ASP A 142 18.83 7.85 -7.66
N GLU A 143 17.79 7.51 -8.43
CA GLU A 143 16.38 7.55 -8.00
C GLU A 143 16.02 6.37 -7.08
N ILE A 144 16.77 5.28 -7.16
CA ILE A 144 16.61 4.11 -6.30
C ILE A 144 17.40 4.37 -5.02
N LYS A 145 16.80 4.44 -3.84
CA LYS A 145 17.53 4.78 -2.60
C LYS A 145 17.88 3.56 -1.73
N TYR A 146 17.18 2.44 -1.92
CA TYR A 146 17.25 1.27 -1.04
C TYR A 146 16.89 -0.02 -1.79
N LEU A 147 17.20 -1.17 -1.20
CA LEU A 147 16.59 -2.45 -1.59
C LEU A 147 15.28 -2.55 -0.84
N SER A 148 14.19 -2.71 -1.58
CA SER A 148 12.84 -2.80 -1.04
C SER A 148 12.67 -3.99 -0.08
N GLU A 149 11.51 -4.05 0.56
CA GLU A 149 11.20 -5.01 1.62
C GLU A 149 11.59 -6.45 1.26
N MET A 150 12.40 -7.10 2.10
CA MET A 150 12.83 -8.48 1.89
C MET A 150 11.81 -9.47 2.48
N MET A 151 10.66 -9.60 1.83
CA MET A 151 9.58 -10.52 2.26
C MET A 151 9.99 -12.00 2.24
N ASN A 152 10.96 -12.39 1.40
CA ASN A 152 11.55 -13.73 1.42
C ASN A 152 12.54 -13.89 2.61
N PHE A 153 12.07 -13.62 3.82
CA PHE A 153 12.82 -13.88 5.05
C PHE A 153 13.23 -15.36 5.19
N PRO A 154 12.47 -16.38 4.72
CA PRO A 154 12.97 -17.76 4.72
C PRO A 154 14.25 -17.89 3.88
N GLY A 155 14.29 -17.29 2.70
CA GLY A 155 15.48 -17.24 1.86
C GLY A 155 16.68 -16.60 2.58
N VAL A 156 16.46 -15.57 3.38
CA VAL A 156 17.53 -14.99 4.22
C VAL A 156 18.01 -15.97 5.29
N LEU A 157 17.09 -16.57 6.06
CA LEU A 157 17.44 -17.50 7.15
C LEU A 157 18.17 -18.76 6.64
N PHE A 158 17.77 -19.26 5.47
CA PHE A 158 18.37 -20.43 4.84
C PHE A 158 19.50 -20.08 3.86
N LYS A 159 19.85 -18.79 3.74
CA LYS A 159 20.94 -18.28 2.88
C LYS A 159 20.79 -18.69 1.42
N ASP A 160 19.59 -18.55 0.89
CA ASP A 160 19.32 -18.67 -0.53
C ASP A 160 20.30 -17.80 -1.34
N GLU A 161 20.93 -18.40 -2.35
CA GLU A 161 22.03 -17.74 -3.07
C GLU A 161 21.57 -16.46 -3.76
N GLU A 162 20.35 -16.46 -4.30
CA GLU A 162 19.81 -15.35 -5.07
C GLU A 162 19.40 -14.19 -4.17
N VAL A 163 18.74 -14.49 -3.06
CA VAL A 163 18.40 -13.51 -2.02
C VAL A 163 19.66 -12.84 -1.45
N MET A 164 20.67 -13.63 -1.12
CA MET A 164 21.92 -13.10 -0.54
C MET A 164 22.71 -12.25 -1.55
N LYS A 165 22.65 -12.54 -2.85
CA LYS A 165 23.25 -11.68 -3.89
C LYS A 165 22.60 -10.30 -3.95
N LYS A 166 21.26 -10.24 -3.90
CA LYS A 166 20.51 -8.96 -3.87
C LYS A 166 20.90 -8.11 -2.67
N ILE A 167 20.94 -8.71 -1.48
CA ILE A 167 21.36 -8.06 -0.23
C ILE A 167 22.81 -7.56 -0.33
N ALA A 168 23.72 -8.41 -0.82
CA ALA A 168 25.13 -8.03 -1.00
C ALA A 168 25.32 -6.87 -2.00
N ALA A 169 24.52 -6.80 -3.07
CA ALA A 169 24.54 -5.69 -4.02
C ALA A 169 24.15 -4.36 -3.35
N ALA A 170 23.09 -4.36 -2.55
CA ALA A 170 22.63 -3.18 -1.80
C ALA A 170 23.72 -2.67 -0.84
N HIS A 171 24.34 -3.56 -0.07
CA HIS A 171 25.43 -3.19 0.84
C HIS A 171 26.66 -2.64 0.12
N ARG A 172 27.07 -3.26 -1.00
CA ARG A 172 28.20 -2.77 -1.80
C ARG A 172 27.94 -1.36 -2.33
N LEU A 173 26.70 -1.06 -2.70
CA LEU A 173 26.25 0.25 -3.17
C LEU A 173 25.86 1.19 -2.01
N ARG A 174 26.02 0.76 -0.76
CA ARG A 174 25.75 1.52 0.48
C ARG A 174 24.30 2.01 0.60
N LYS A 175 23.37 1.22 0.07
CA LYS A 175 21.93 1.42 0.15
C LYS A 175 21.37 0.55 1.28
N PRO A 176 20.45 1.06 2.13
CA PRO A 176 19.81 0.24 3.14
C PRO A 176 18.94 -0.84 2.49
N VAL A 177 18.64 -1.86 3.28
CA VAL A 177 17.76 -2.97 2.93
C VAL A 177 16.58 -2.94 3.88
N ASP A 178 15.38 -2.82 3.33
CA ASP A 178 14.16 -2.87 4.11
C ASP A 178 13.69 -4.30 4.34
N GLY A 179 12.92 -4.48 5.41
CA GLY A 179 12.46 -5.79 5.85
C GLY A 179 10.95 -5.94 5.89
N HIS A 180 10.53 -7.19 5.70
CA HIS A 180 9.17 -7.66 5.88
C HIS A 180 9.27 -9.05 6.53
N ALA A 181 9.09 -9.10 7.85
CA ALA A 181 9.31 -10.33 8.63
C ALA A 181 8.22 -10.54 9.69
N PRO A 182 6.95 -10.75 9.29
CA PRO A 182 5.84 -10.90 10.23
C PRO A 182 6.06 -12.08 11.18
N GLY A 183 5.94 -11.84 12.49
CA GLY A 183 6.05 -12.88 13.52
C GLY A 183 7.47 -13.40 13.80
N LEU A 184 8.48 -12.93 13.07
CA LEU A 184 9.87 -13.36 13.25
C LEU A 184 10.46 -12.80 14.54
N ARG A 185 10.95 -13.67 15.43
CA ARG A 185 11.43 -13.28 16.78
C ARG A 185 12.67 -14.05 17.21
N GLY A 186 13.30 -13.60 18.29
CA GLY A 186 14.42 -14.25 18.95
C GLY A 186 15.62 -14.42 18.02
N GLU A 187 16.20 -15.62 18.02
CA GLU A 187 17.40 -15.89 17.23
C GLU A 187 17.19 -15.76 15.73
N GLN A 188 15.99 -16.08 15.20
CA GLN A 188 15.71 -15.92 13.78
C GLN A 188 15.60 -14.44 13.38
N ALA A 189 14.99 -13.60 14.22
CA ALA A 189 14.97 -12.15 13.99
C ALA A 189 16.40 -11.58 14.00
N LYS A 190 17.23 -12.03 14.96
CA LYS A 190 18.64 -11.65 15.01
C LYS A 190 19.40 -12.08 13.75
N GLN A 191 19.20 -13.30 13.25
CA GLN A 191 19.83 -13.78 12.00
C GLN A 191 19.44 -12.94 10.79
N TYR A 192 18.17 -12.57 10.68
CA TYR A 192 17.66 -11.70 9.62
C TYR A 192 18.29 -10.29 9.69
N ILE A 193 18.40 -9.72 10.89
CA ILE A 193 19.08 -8.43 11.09
C ILE A 193 20.58 -8.52 10.78
N ASP A 194 21.25 -9.59 11.24
CA ASP A 194 22.68 -9.82 11.00
C ASP A 194 23.00 -10.04 9.51
N ALA A 195 22.03 -10.48 8.72
CA ALA A 195 22.15 -10.55 7.26
C ALA A 195 22.14 -9.17 6.58
N GLY A 196 21.79 -8.11 7.33
CA GLY A 196 21.90 -6.72 6.89
C GLY A 196 20.58 -6.03 6.58
N ILE A 197 19.45 -6.57 7.05
CA ILE A 197 18.14 -5.92 6.96
C ILE A 197 17.96 -4.96 8.14
N TYR A 198 17.54 -3.71 7.86
CA TYR A 198 17.57 -2.61 8.84
C TYR A 198 16.21 -2.23 9.42
N THR A 199 15.11 -2.49 8.70
CA THR A 199 13.76 -2.06 9.06
C THR A 199 12.80 -3.23 9.08
N ASP A 200 11.63 -3.02 9.70
CA ASP A 200 10.47 -3.89 9.57
C ASP A 200 9.19 -3.09 9.83
N HIS A 201 8.17 -3.29 8.98
CA HIS A 201 6.83 -2.69 9.13
C HIS A 201 5.74 -3.72 9.50
N GLU A 202 6.12 -5.00 9.63
CA GLU A 202 5.20 -6.13 9.80
C GLU A 202 4.91 -6.53 11.25
N CYS A 203 5.39 -5.77 12.23
CA CYS A 203 5.16 -6.10 13.65
C CYS A 203 3.68 -5.95 14.05
N PHE A 204 3.05 -7.02 14.55
CA PHE A 204 1.65 -6.98 15.01
C PHE A 204 1.49 -6.68 16.51
N THR A 205 2.54 -6.92 17.30
CA THR A 205 2.52 -6.76 18.75
C THR A 205 3.67 -5.91 19.25
N ALA A 206 3.47 -5.19 20.36
CA ALA A 206 4.52 -4.42 21.00
C ALA A 206 5.71 -5.31 21.41
N GLU A 207 5.43 -6.54 21.82
CA GLU A 207 6.45 -7.51 22.23
C GLU A 207 7.34 -7.93 21.06
N GLU A 208 6.77 -8.10 19.87
CA GLU A 208 7.52 -8.44 18.66
C GLU A 208 8.40 -7.28 18.22
N ALA A 209 7.81 -6.07 18.12
CA ALA A 209 8.55 -4.86 17.78
C ALA A 209 9.68 -4.58 18.78
N LEU A 210 9.43 -4.75 20.08
CA LEU A 210 10.45 -4.58 21.12
C LEU A 210 11.59 -5.61 21.01
N ASP A 211 11.29 -6.84 20.59
CA ASP A 211 12.30 -7.87 20.35
C ASP A 211 13.26 -7.46 19.23
N LYS A 212 12.71 -7.04 18.08
CA LYS A 212 13.47 -6.53 16.93
C LYS A 212 14.25 -5.24 17.27
N LEU A 213 13.64 -4.29 17.99
CA LEU A 213 14.29 -3.06 18.47
C LEU A 213 15.53 -3.35 19.33
N LYS A 214 15.47 -4.35 20.20
CA LYS A 214 16.61 -4.75 21.07
C LYS A 214 17.79 -5.29 20.27
N TYR A 215 17.55 -5.84 19.08
CA TYR A 215 18.60 -6.27 18.15
C TYR A 215 19.04 -5.16 17.18
N GLY A 216 18.48 -3.95 17.29
CA GLY A 216 18.91 -2.77 16.54
C GLY A 216 18.14 -2.50 15.24
N MET A 217 17.11 -3.29 14.93
CA MET A 217 16.19 -3.03 13.82
C MET A 217 15.33 -1.80 14.11
N LYS A 218 15.09 -0.97 13.10
CA LYS A 218 14.12 0.12 13.16
C LYS A 218 12.72 -0.39 12.86
N ILE A 219 11.72 0.15 13.53
CA ILE A 219 10.32 -0.22 13.32
C ILE A 219 9.61 0.89 12.58
N ILE A 220 8.93 0.53 11.51
CA ILE A 220 8.08 1.43 10.76
C ILE A 220 6.64 1.14 11.17
N ILE A 221 5.98 2.07 11.86
CA ILE A 221 4.61 1.90 12.31
C ILE A 221 3.67 2.28 11.17
N ARG A 222 2.99 1.27 10.61
CA ARG A 222 2.01 1.43 9.54
C ARG A 222 0.60 1.73 10.02
N GLU A 223 -0.10 2.54 9.23
CA GLU A 223 -1.53 2.77 9.34
C GLU A 223 -2.17 2.94 7.95
N GLY A 224 -2.39 1.82 7.29
CA GLY A 224 -2.96 1.73 5.94
C GLY A 224 -4.45 1.43 5.91
N SER A 225 -4.96 1.17 4.70
CA SER A 225 -6.31 0.66 4.45
C SER A 225 -6.41 -0.84 4.77
N ALA A 226 -5.32 -1.59 4.58
CA ALA A 226 -5.26 -3.03 4.78
C ALA A 226 -4.97 -3.42 6.24
N ALA A 227 -3.85 -2.96 6.76
CA ALA A 227 -3.33 -3.29 8.08
C ALA A 227 -3.07 -2.03 8.92
N LYS A 228 -3.38 -2.12 10.22
CA LYS A 228 -3.30 -1.01 11.17
C LYS A 228 -2.59 -1.45 12.44
N ASN A 229 -1.36 -0.98 12.63
CA ASN A 229 -0.48 -1.38 13.73
C ASN A 229 -0.23 -0.26 14.73
N PHE A 230 -0.75 0.95 14.45
CA PHE A 230 -0.53 2.12 15.29
C PHE A 230 -0.88 1.87 16.75
N GLU A 231 -2.09 1.38 17.05
CA GLU A 231 -2.54 1.20 18.44
C GLU A 231 -1.67 0.22 19.23
N ALA A 232 -1.18 -0.84 18.57
CA ALA A 232 -0.35 -1.84 19.19
C ALA A 232 1.08 -1.33 19.45
N LEU A 233 1.64 -0.51 18.55
CA LEU A 233 3.07 -0.19 18.55
C LEU A 233 3.42 1.20 19.08
N ILE A 234 2.49 2.17 19.01
CA ILE A 234 2.80 3.59 19.20
C ILE A 234 3.41 3.90 20.58
N GLY A 235 3.09 3.11 21.61
CA GLY A 235 3.66 3.29 22.95
C GLY A 235 5.19 3.20 22.98
N LEU A 236 5.80 2.42 22.08
CA LEU A 236 7.25 2.23 21.98
C LEU A 236 8.00 3.51 21.58
N LEU A 237 7.31 4.46 20.94
CA LEU A 237 7.90 5.76 20.55
C LEU A 237 8.35 6.59 21.74
N ASN A 238 7.83 6.33 22.94
CA ASN A 238 8.31 6.98 24.16
C ASN A 238 9.77 6.63 24.48
N ASP A 239 10.17 5.38 24.26
CA ASP A 239 11.48 4.87 24.66
C ASP A 239 12.45 4.78 23.48
N TRP A 240 11.92 4.69 22.24
CA TRP A 240 12.70 4.47 21.02
C TRP A 240 12.50 5.54 19.93
N PRO A 241 12.55 6.85 20.25
CA PRO A 241 12.21 7.91 19.30
C PRO A 241 13.11 8.00 18.08
N ASP A 242 14.34 7.50 18.12
CA ASP A 242 15.30 7.53 17.01
C ASP A 242 15.30 6.20 16.19
N ARG A 243 14.43 5.25 16.54
CA ARG A 243 14.32 3.93 15.89
C ARG A 243 12.94 3.67 15.28
N ILE A 244 12.02 4.62 15.39
CA ILE A 244 10.65 4.48 14.91
C ILE A 244 10.37 5.49 13.80
N MET A 245 9.68 5.04 12.76
CA MET A 245 9.19 5.88 11.66
C MET A 245 7.70 5.61 11.43
N PHE A 246 7.04 6.44 10.64
CA PHE A 246 5.62 6.28 10.27
C PHE A 246 5.46 5.97 8.80
N CYS A 247 4.51 5.11 8.47
CA CYS A 247 4.17 4.85 7.08
C CYS A 247 2.67 4.59 6.87
N SER A 248 2.25 4.63 5.62
CA SER A 248 0.90 4.20 5.22
C SER A 248 0.84 2.78 4.66
N ASP A 249 1.96 2.23 4.17
CA ASP A 249 2.00 0.91 3.53
C ASP A 249 1.02 0.85 2.35
N ASP A 250 -0.05 0.06 2.44
CA ASP A 250 -1.15 0.07 1.46
C ASP A 250 -2.25 1.06 1.82
N LYS A 251 -2.50 2.04 0.96
CA LYS A 251 -3.55 3.04 1.20
C LYS A 251 -4.38 3.34 -0.05
N HIS A 252 -5.63 2.89 -0.04
CA HIS A 252 -6.61 3.15 -1.09
C HIS A 252 -6.90 4.65 -1.29
N PRO A 253 -7.38 5.05 -2.48
CA PRO A 253 -7.48 6.47 -2.86
C PRO A 253 -8.48 7.24 -1.99
N ASP A 254 -9.59 6.63 -1.58
CA ASP A 254 -10.58 7.22 -0.68
C ASP A 254 -9.99 7.53 0.70
N SER A 255 -9.18 6.60 1.23
CA SER A 255 -8.49 6.74 2.51
C SER A 255 -7.39 7.80 2.43
N LEU A 256 -6.69 7.90 1.30
CA LEU A 256 -5.66 8.92 1.06
C LEU A 256 -6.25 10.34 1.01
N VAL A 257 -7.46 10.52 0.46
CA VAL A 257 -8.17 11.83 0.47
C VAL A 257 -8.47 12.32 1.89
N ILE A 258 -8.70 11.41 2.84
CA ILE A 258 -9.08 11.77 4.22
C ILE A 258 -7.86 12.21 5.04
N GLY A 259 -6.69 11.63 4.80
CA GLY A 259 -5.46 11.99 5.50
C GLY A 259 -4.32 11.04 5.22
N HIS A 260 -3.13 11.40 5.70
CA HIS A 260 -1.89 10.65 5.49
C HIS A 260 -1.07 10.59 6.79
N ILE A 261 0.24 10.81 6.73
CA ILE A 261 1.13 10.82 7.91
C ILE A 261 0.68 11.81 8.99
N ASN A 262 0.05 12.93 8.61
CA ASN A 262 -0.49 13.91 9.56
C ASN A 262 -1.46 13.29 10.59
N GLN A 263 -2.24 12.28 10.20
CA GLN A 263 -3.17 11.60 11.11
C GLN A 263 -2.44 10.76 12.16
N LEU A 264 -1.35 10.08 11.79
CA LEU A 264 -0.54 9.35 12.76
C LEU A 264 0.09 10.31 13.77
N CYS A 265 0.55 11.48 13.31
CA CYS A 265 1.07 12.53 14.18
C CYS A 265 -0.01 13.02 15.18
N ALA A 266 -1.21 13.36 14.69
CA ALA A 266 -2.31 13.83 15.55
C ALA A 266 -2.73 12.77 16.57
N ARG A 267 -2.85 11.51 16.14
CA ARG A 267 -3.17 10.39 17.04
C ARG A 267 -2.08 10.17 18.08
N ALA A 268 -0.81 10.33 17.73
CA ALA A 268 0.29 10.16 18.67
C ALA A 268 0.29 11.25 19.74
N VAL A 269 -0.05 12.49 19.37
CA VAL A 269 -0.28 13.58 20.34
C VAL A 269 -1.45 13.26 21.26
N ALA A 270 -2.56 12.76 20.72
CA ALA A 270 -3.72 12.35 21.51
C ALA A 270 -3.40 11.21 22.51
N LYS A 271 -2.37 10.38 22.22
CA LYS A 271 -1.82 9.37 23.14
C LYS A 271 -0.83 9.96 24.18
N GLY A 272 -0.62 11.27 24.19
CA GLY A 272 0.24 11.96 25.14
C GLY A 272 1.74 11.88 24.83
N ILE A 273 2.12 11.50 23.59
CA ILE A 273 3.52 11.40 23.21
C ILE A 273 4.10 12.80 22.95
N ASN A 274 5.33 13.01 23.40
CA ASN A 274 6.05 14.26 23.19
C ASN A 274 6.14 14.60 21.68
N ILE A 275 5.77 15.82 21.34
CA ILE A 275 5.71 16.33 19.95
C ILE A 275 7.01 16.14 19.17
N PHE A 276 8.19 16.35 19.78
CA PHE A 276 9.46 16.22 19.08
C PHE A 276 9.81 14.77 18.75
N LYS A 277 9.39 13.80 19.59
CA LYS A 277 9.52 12.37 19.27
C LYS A 277 8.67 11.99 18.06
N ILE A 278 7.45 12.52 17.99
CA ILE A 278 6.53 12.33 16.86
C ILE A 278 7.13 12.91 15.57
N LEU A 279 7.63 14.16 15.64
CA LEU A 279 8.22 14.83 14.48
C LEU A 279 9.54 14.21 14.04
N LYS A 280 10.33 13.62 14.94
CA LYS A 280 11.47 12.78 14.56
C LYS A 280 11.02 11.60 13.71
N ALA A 281 10.01 10.85 14.15
CA ALA A 281 9.48 9.69 13.42
C ALA A 281 8.88 10.07 12.06
N ALA A 282 8.22 11.23 11.97
CA ALA A 282 7.52 11.68 10.76
C ALA A 282 8.40 12.46 9.76
N CYS A 283 9.55 12.99 10.18
CA CYS A 283 10.39 13.86 9.35
C CYS A 283 11.86 13.45 9.35
N ILE A 284 12.50 13.39 10.52
CA ILE A 284 13.97 13.28 10.63
C ILE A 284 14.45 11.85 10.36
N ASN A 285 13.89 10.88 11.08
CA ASN A 285 14.31 9.48 11.05
C ASN A 285 14.27 8.88 9.63
N PRO A 286 13.19 9.06 8.83
CA PRO A 286 13.19 8.56 7.45
C PRO A 286 14.21 9.27 6.56
N ALA A 287 14.31 10.60 6.64
CA ALA A 287 15.30 11.34 5.84
C ALA A 287 16.73 10.89 6.12
N GLU A 288 17.09 10.71 7.38
CA GLU A 288 18.43 10.26 7.78
C GLU A 288 18.67 8.79 7.49
N HIS A 289 17.66 7.92 7.65
CA HIS A 289 17.82 6.49 7.42
C HIS A 289 18.16 6.18 5.96
N TYR A 290 17.39 6.76 5.04
CA TYR A 290 17.48 6.50 3.61
C TYR A 290 18.36 7.54 2.87
N LYS A 291 18.89 8.53 3.58
CA LYS A 291 19.69 9.65 3.03
C LYS A 291 18.93 10.39 1.93
N LEU A 292 17.68 10.77 2.23
CA LEU A 292 16.78 11.37 1.27
C LEU A 292 17.17 12.81 0.93
N ASP A 293 16.94 13.21 -0.32
CA ASP A 293 17.22 14.55 -0.82
C ASP A 293 16.08 15.54 -0.46
N VAL A 294 15.67 15.55 0.82
CA VAL A 294 14.57 16.34 1.39
C VAL A 294 15.10 17.33 2.44
N GLY A 295 14.55 18.54 2.44
CA GLY A 295 14.88 19.57 3.41
C GLY A 295 14.31 19.26 4.79
N LEU A 296 15.12 19.53 5.83
CA LEU A 296 14.73 19.35 7.24
C LEU A 296 14.56 20.70 7.94
N LEU A 297 14.13 21.71 7.16
CA LEU A 297 13.86 23.07 7.61
C LEU A 297 15.06 23.74 8.30
N ARG A 298 16.28 23.57 7.76
CA ARG A 298 17.49 24.28 8.21
C ARG A 298 17.98 25.27 7.16
N GLU A 299 18.79 26.23 7.57
CA GLU A 299 19.47 27.10 6.61
C GLU A 299 20.26 26.25 5.58
N ARG A 300 20.12 26.64 4.31
CA ARG A 300 20.67 25.99 3.11
C ARG A 300 19.97 24.72 2.67
N ASP A 301 19.08 24.13 3.46
CA ASP A 301 18.27 23.01 3.00
C ASP A 301 17.36 23.46 1.83
N PRO A 302 16.93 22.52 0.96
CA PRO A 302 15.75 22.74 0.13
C PRO A 302 14.58 23.22 1.01
N ALA A 303 13.80 24.16 0.49
CA ALA A 303 12.65 24.70 1.21
C ALA A 303 11.46 23.73 1.11
N ASP A 304 11.58 22.57 1.78
CA ASP A 304 10.54 21.57 1.96
C ASP A 304 9.98 21.69 3.37
N PHE A 305 8.78 22.27 3.49
CA PHE A 305 8.18 22.51 4.80
C PHE A 305 6.67 22.67 4.69
N ILE A 306 6.01 22.56 5.83
CA ILE A 306 4.57 22.72 5.94
C ILE A 306 4.23 23.79 6.96
N VAL A 307 3.04 24.37 6.79
CA VAL A 307 2.43 25.30 7.72
C VAL A 307 1.18 24.65 8.25
N VAL A 308 1.07 24.47 9.57
CA VAL A 308 -0.09 23.87 10.24
C VAL A 308 -0.73 24.84 11.22
N LYS A 309 -2.04 24.70 11.44
CA LYS A 309 -2.76 25.56 12.41
C LYS A 309 -2.32 25.31 13.85
N ASP A 310 -2.09 24.05 14.20
CA ASP A 310 -1.71 23.63 15.54
C ASP A 310 -0.94 22.30 15.51
N LEU A 311 -0.27 21.99 16.62
CA LEU A 311 0.53 20.77 16.82
C LEU A 311 -0.26 19.65 17.51
N THR A 312 -1.58 19.77 17.59
CA THR A 312 -2.48 18.75 18.15
C THR A 312 -3.13 17.93 17.04
N ASN A 313 -3.71 18.60 16.04
CA ASN A 313 -4.46 18.02 14.93
C ASN A 313 -3.68 18.01 13.62
N PHE A 314 -2.60 18.81 13.51
CA PHE A 314 -1.80 18.94 12.29
C PHE A 314 -2.64 19.26 11.04
N GLU A 315 -3.62 20.16 11.17
CA GLU A 315 -4.35 20.66 10.02
C GLU A 315 -3.43 21.52 9.15
N VAL A 316 -3.11 21.03 7.95
CA VAL A 316 -2.17 21.65 7.02
C VAL A 316 -2.84 22.79 6.27
N VAL A 317 -2.22 23.97 6.36
CA VAL A 317 -2.64 25.19 5.67
C VAL A 317 -1.86 25.36 4.37
N LYS A 318 -0.54 25.11 4.40
CA LYS A 318 0.34 25.23 3.22
C LYS A 318 1.39 24.14 3.20
N THR A 319 1.74 23.69 2.00
CA THR A 319 2.85 22.77 1.77
C THR A 319 3.78 23.36 0.73
N TYR A 320 5.08 23.37 1.03
CA TYR A 320 6.13 23.83 0.13
C TYR A 320 7.10 22.69 -0.20
N ILE A 321 7.50 22.59 -1.46
CA ILE A 321 8.55 21.67 -1.92
C ILE A 321 9.52 22.44 -2.81
N ASN A 322 10.82 22.40 -2.49
CA ASN A 322 11.86 23.22 -3.11
C ASN A 322 11.47 24.70 -3.20
N GLY A 323 10.75 25.21 -2.21
CA GLY A 323 10.22 26.58 -2.14
C GLY A 323 8.96 26.85 -2.97
N GLU A 324 8.47 25.88 -3.74
CA GLU A 324 7.23 26.01 -4.51
C GLU A 324 6.04 25.75 -3.59
N LEU A 325 5.03 26.63 -3.60
CA LEU A 325 3.77 26.36 -2.91
C LEU A 325 2.99 25.30 -3.70
N VAL A 326 2.95 24.07 -3.20
CA VAL A 326 2.34 22.92 -3.89
C VAL A 326 0.96 22.55 -3.35
N ALA A 327 0.56 23.07 -2.19
CA ALA A 327 -0.79 22.95 -1.67
C ALA A 327 -1.14 24.13 -0.75
N GLU A 328 -2.41 24.53 -0.78
CA GLU A 328 -2.96 25.57 0.09
C GLU A 328 -4.44 25.26 0.42
N ASP A 329 -4.82 25.39 1.69
CA ASP A 329 -6.19 25.24 2.19
C ASP A 329 -6.91 23.98 1.67
N GLY A 330 -6.23 22.83 1.80
CA GLY A 330 -6.76 21.52 1.40
C GLY A 330 -6.81 21.27 -0.12
N LYS A 331 -6.24 22.17 -0.94
CA LYS A 331 -6.20 22.03 -2.40
C LYS A 331 -4.78 21.84 -2.89
N SER A 332 -4.60 20.85 -3.75
CA SER A 332 -3.34 20.68 -4.47
C SER A 332 -3.18 21.75 -5.54
N LEU A 333 -1.98 22.35 -5.61
CA LEU A 333 -1.55 23.26 -6.66
C LEU A 333 -0.61 22.56 -7.66
N ILE A 334 -0.31 21.27 -7.46
CA ILE A 334 0.48 20.48 -8.40
C ILE A 334 -0.29 20.32 -9.71
N HIS A 335 0.32 20.76 -10.80
CA HIS A 335 -0.17 20.50 -12.14
C HIS A 335 0.36 19.16 -12.63
N SER A 336 -0.52 18.17 -12.77
CA SER A 336 -0.22 16.88 -13.39
C SER A 336 -0.70 16.86 -14.84
N LYS A 337 -0.13 15.93 -15.62
CA LYS A 337 -0.63 15.57 -16.95
C LYS A 337 -0.95 14.09 -16.96
N LYS A 338 -2.02 13.73 -17.65
CA LYS A 338 -2.37 12.33 -17.90
C LYS A 338 -1.17 11.60 -18.52
N SER A 339 -0.67 10.60 -17.82
CA SER A 339 0.47 9.80 -18.24
C SER A 339 0.07 8.80 -19.33
N GLY A 340 1.07 8.21 -20.00
CA GLY A 340 0.86 7.05 -20.84
C GLY A 340 0.44 5.82 -20.03
N VAL A 341 0.19 4.70 -20.72
CA VAL A 341 -0.11 3.41 -20.08
C VAL A 341 0.98 2.41 -20.41
N ILE A 342 1.36 1.61 -19.41
CA ILE A 342 2.08 0.35 -19.57
C ILE A 342 1.19 -0.74 -19.01
N ASN A 343 1.13 -1.93 -19.62
CA ASN A 343 0.30 -3.00 -19.11
C ASN A 343 0.78 -4.38 -19.58
N ASN A 344 0.32 -5.43 -18.88
CA ASN A 344 0.56 -6.83 -19.23
C ASN A 344 -0.74 -7.61 -19.02
N PHE A 345 -1.52 -7.75 -20.09
CA PHE A 345 -2.80 -8.45 -20.15
C PHE A 345 -2.84 -9.25 -21.45
N ALA A 346 -3.01 -10.57 -21.32
CA ALA A 346 -3.00 -11.51 -22.45
C ALA A 346 -4.06 -12.62 -22.31
N CYS A 347 -5.05 -12.45 -21.44
CA CYS A 347 -6.18 -13.37 -21.29
C CYS A 347 -7.41 -12.92 -22.11
N SER A 348 -8.17 -13.90 -22.58
CA SER A 348 -9.44 -13.74 -23.28
C SER A 348 -10.61 -13.62 -22.30
N LYS A 349 -11.77 -13.15 -22.81
CA LYS A 349 -13.03 -13.21 -22.06
C LYS A 349 -13.34 -14.65 -21.67
N ARG A 350 -13.96 -14.82 -20.51
CA ARG A 350 -14.36 -16.11 -19.93
C ARG A 350 -15.84 -16.37 -20.15
N ASP A 351 -16.17 -17.66 -20.21
CA ASP A 351 -17.54 -18.14 -20.28
C ASP A 351 -18.02 -18.61 -18.90
N ILE A 352 -19.33 -18.72 -18.69
CA ILE A 352 -19.91 -19.10 -17.39
C ILE A 352 -19.40 -20.49 -16.96
N GLU A 353 -19.21 -21.39 -17.93
CA GLU A 353 -18.75 -22.76 -17.75
C GLU A 353 -17.35 -22.84 -17.11
N ASP A 354 -16.50 -21.81 -17.29
CA ASP A 354 -15.17 -21.78 -16.69
C ASP A 354 -15.21 -21.76 -15.15
N PHE A 355 -16.28 -21.20 -14.58
CA PHE A 355 -16.47 -20.97 -13.15
C PHE A 355 -17.19 -22.12 -12.42
N VAL A 356 -17.74 -23.09 -13.18
CA VAL A 356 -18.46 -24.24 -12.62
C VAL A 356 -17.53 -25.15 -11.83
N VAL A 357 -18.01 -25.63 -10.67
CA VAL A 357 -17.36 -26.65 -9.85
C VAL A 357 -18.26 -27.88 -9.83
N GLU A 358 -17.85 -28.95 -10.51
CA GLU A 358 -18.56 -30.22 -10.50
C GLU A 358 -18.46 -30.90 -9.12
N TRP A 359 -19.56 -31.49 -8.63
CA TRP A 359 -19.56 -32.25 -7.39
C TRP A 359 -19.23 -33.72 -7.66
N ASN A 360 -18.17 -34.23 -7.04
CA ASN A 360 -17.70 -35.60 -7.17
C ASN A 360 -17.97 -36.46 -5.93
N GLY A 361 -18.89 -36.03 -5.06
CA GLY A 361 -19.23 -36.73 -3.81
C GLY A 361 -18.40 -36.29 -2.60
N GLU A 362 -17.76 -35.13 -2.67
CA GLU A 362 -17.06 -34.51 -1.55
C GLU A 362 -18.02 -34.33 -0.37
N LYS A 363 -17.59 -34.77 0.83
CA LYS A 363 -18.36 -34.59 2.08
C LYS A 363 -18.07 -33.24 2.73
N GLU A 364 -16.85 -32.75 2.53
CA GLU A 364 -16.40 -31.45 3.02
C GLU A 364 -15.52 -30.80 1.96
N ILE A 365 -15.53 -29.47 1.93
CA ILE A 365 -14.68 -28.63 1.10
C ILE A 365 -13.87 -27.67 1.99
N PRO A 366 -12.60 -27.39 1.63
CA PRO A 366 -11.83 -26.37 2.32
C PRO A 366 -12.39 -24.98 2.01
N VAL A 367 -12.49 -24.14 3.03
CA VAL A 367 -13.02 -22.77 2.94
C VAL A 367 -12.03 -21.80 3.57
N ILE A 368 -11.67 -20.75 2.82
CA ILE A 368 -10.90 -19.61 3.32
C ILE A 368 -11.80 -18.81 4.26
N GLU A 369 -11.36 -18.48 5.47
CA GLU A 369 -12.05 -17.48 6.29
C GLU A 369 -11.36 -16.13 6.19
N ALA A 370 -12.04 -15.15 5.60
CA ALA A 370 -11.59 -13.76 5.62
C ALA A 370 -11.87 -13.14 7.00
N LEU A 371 -10.93 -12.34 7.50
CA LEU A 371 -11.04 -11.61 8.75
C LEU A 371 -10.95 -10.11 8.43
N ASP A 372 -11.97 -9.35 8.84
CA ASP A 372 -12.03 -7.92 8.55
C ASP A 372 -10.82 -7.18 9.16
N GLY A 373 -10.12 -6.40 8.33
CA GLY A 373 -8.93 -5.64 8.72
C GLY A 373 -7.70 -6.49 9.05
N GLN A 374 -7.62 -7.74 8.57
CA GLN A 374 -6.44 -8.60 8.77
C GLN A 374 -5.97 -9.23 7.44
N LEU A 375 -4.65 -9.40 7.33
CA LEU A 375 -4.01 -10.07 6.19
C LEU A 375 -4.06 -11.60 6.32
N ILE A 376 -4.06 -12.11 7.55
CA ILE A 376 -4.14 -13.54 7.85
C ILE A 376 -5.55 -14.09 7.60
N THR A 377 -5.64 -15.35 7.18
CA THR A 377 -6.89 -16.09 6.99
C THR A 377 -6.93 -17.32 7.87
N ASN A 378 -8.11 -17.83 8.22
CA ASN A 378 -8.23 -19.17 8.80
C ASN A 378 -8.56 -20.23 7.75
N LYS A 379 -8.30 -21.49 8.12
CA LYS A 379 -8.65 -22.67 7.36
C LYS A 379 -9.87 -23.35 7.96
N LEU A 380 -10.99 -23.36 7.23
CA LEU A 380 -12.23 -24.01 7.65
C LEU A 380 -12.57 -25.21 6.72
N SER A 381 -13.44 -26.08 7.20
CA SER A 381 -13.99 -27.22 6.45
C SER A 381 -15.51 -27.24 6.58
N TYR A 382 -16.24 -27.32 5.47
CA TYR A 382 -17.71 -27.29 5.46
C TYR A 382 -18.30 -28.30 4.49
N GLU A 383 -19.49 -28.81 4.79
CA GLU A 383 -20.30 -29.56 3.82
C GLU A 383 -20.70 -28.65 2.64
N PRO A 384 -20.41 -29.05 1.38
CA PRO A 384 -20.74 -28.25 0.21
C PRO A 384 -22.25 -28.10 0.02
N LYS A 385 -22.70 -26.94 -0.45
CA LYS A 385 -24.07 -26.80 -0.98
C LYS A 385 -24.06 -27.28 -2.43
N VAL A 386 -24.89 -28.28 -2.73
CA VAL A 386 -24.94 -28.92 -4.06
C VAL A 386 -26.30 -28.68 -4.71
N GLU A 387 -26.28 -28.15 -5.93
CA GLU A 387 -27.45 -27.95 -6.78
C GLU A 387 -27.14 -28.49 -8.18
N ASP A 388 -28.01 -29.33 -8.73
CA ASP A 388 -27.86 -29.94 -10.07
C ASP A 388 -26.48 -30.58 -10.35
N GLY A 389 -25.91 -31.24 -9.33
CA GLY A 389 -24.60 -31.91 -9.45
C GLY A 389 -23.39 -30.97 -9.39
N LYS A 390 -23.59 -29.70 -9.02
CA LYS A 390 -22.55 -28.68 -8.93
C LYS A 390 -22.44 -28.13 -7.51
N ILE A 391 -21.23 -27.80 -7.09
CA ILE A 391 -21.01 -27.08 -5.83
C ILE A 391 -21.23 -25.58 -6.09
N VAL A 392 -22.17 -25.00 -5.36
CA VAL A 392 -22.61 -23.60 -5.51
C VAL A 392 -22.36 -22.81 -4.23
N SER A 393 -22.35 -21.48 -4.34
CA SER A 393 -22.28 -20.60 -3.16
C SER A 393 -23.50 -20.79 -2.25
N ASP A 394 -23.28 -20.67 -0.94
CA ASP A 394 -24.29 -20.69 0.10
C ASP A 394 -24.33 -19.34 0.82
N THR A 395 -25.19 -18.44 0.35
CA THR A 395 -25.35 -17.09 0.92
C THR A 395 -25.96 -17.09 2.33
N ALA A 396 -26.61 -18.17 2.75
CA ALA A 396 -27.18 -18.31 4.09
C ALA A 396 -26.09 -18.63 5.13
N ARG A 397 -25.13 -19.48 4.78
CA ARG A 397 -23.93 -19.77 5.60
C ARG A 397 -22.77 -18.79 5.34
N ASP A 398 -22.93 -17.92 4.34
CA ASP A 398 -21.90 -17.02 3.84
C ASP A 398 -20.64 -17.79 3.42
N ILE A 399 -20.83 -18.77 2.55
CA ILE A 399 -19.77 -19.55 1.91
C ILE A 399 -19.90 -19.27 0.41
N LEU A 400 -19.05 -18.39 -0.11
CA LEU A 400 -19.11 -17.88 -1.47
C LEU A 400 -18.01 -18.50 -2.33
N LYS A 401 -18.23 -18.61 -3.63
CA LYS A 401 -17.20 -19.01 -4.57
C LYS A 401 -16.20 -17.88 -4.73
N ILE A 402 -14.92 -18.22 -4.63
CA ILE A 402 -13.80 -17.34 -4.97
C ILE A 402 -13.01 -17.97 -6.12
N VAL A 403 -12.61 -17.14 -7.07
CA VAL A 403 -11.84 -17.58 -8.23
C VAL A 403 -10.62 -16.72 -8.47
N VAL A 404 -9.59 -17.32 -9.08
CA VAL A 404 -8.45 -16.59 -9.64
C VAL A 404 -8.30 -16.98 -11.11
N VAL A 405 -8.29 -15.96 -11.96
CA VAL A 405 -8.08 -16.05 -13.41
C VAL A 405 -6.74 -15.43 -13.71
N THR A 406 -5.81 -16.22 -14.26
CA THR A 406 -4.56 -15.63 -14.72
C THR A 406 -4.82 -14.64 -15.85
N ARG A 407 -4.18 -13.48 -15.76
CA ARG A 407 -4.26 -12.44 -16.78
C ARG A 407 -3.12 -12.48 -17.80
N TYR A 408 -2.12 -13.32 -17.55
CA TYR A 408 -0.89 -13.39 -18.36
C TYR A 408 -0.98 -14.40 -19.52
N SER A 409 -2.01 -15.25 -19.52
CA SER A 409 -2.29 -16.20 -20.59
C SER A 409 -3.71 -16.75 -20.46
N ASP A 410 -4.18 -17.49 -21.47
CA ASP A 410 -5.39 -18.30 -21.31
C ASP A 410 -5.06 -19.63 -20.63
N ALA A 411 -5.37 -19.72 -19.34
CA ALA A 411 -5.29 -20.95 -18.55
C ALA A 411 -6.64 -21.26 -17.85
N PRO A 412 -6.83 -22.48 -17.30
CA PRO A 412 -8.00 -22.82 -16.49
C PRO A 412 -8.17 -21.91 -15.27
N VAL A 413 -9.42 -21.65 -14.87
CA VAL A 413 -9.74 -20.83 -13.70
C VAL A 413 -9.56 -21.64 -12.42
N ALA A 414 -8.75 -21.11 -11.48
CA ALA A 414 -8.64 -21.67 -10.14
C ALA A 414 -9.88 -21.30 -9.31
N LYS A 415 -10.43 -22.27 -8.57
CA LYS A 415 -11.73 -22.16 -7.89
C LYS A 415 -11.60 -22.68 -6.47
N ALA A 416 -12.15 -21.93 -5.51
CA ALA A 416 -12.28 -22.33 -4.12
C ALA A 416 -13.53 -21.68 -3.49
N PHE A 417 -13.66 -21.80 -2.17
CA PHE A 417 -14.75 -21.20 -1.41
C PHE A 417 -14.20 -20.34 -0.27
N ILE A 418 -14.90 -19.26 0.03
CA ILE A 418 -14.52 -18.26 1.02
C ILE A 418 -15.70 -17.85 1.89
N LYS A 419 -15.42 -17.53 3.16
CA LYS A 419 -16.39 -17.10 4.15
C LYS A 419 -16.08 -15.69 4.67
N ASN A 420 -17.12 -15.00 5.15
CA ASN A 420 -17.11 -13.66 5.76
C ASN A 420 -17.04 -12.48 4.77
N PHE A 421 -17.36 -12.71 3.49
CA PHE A 421 -17.57 -11.60 2.55
C PHE A 421 -18.97 -11.00 2.67
N GLY A 422 -19.99 -11.78 3.07
CA GLY A 422 -21.34 -11.29 3.37
C GLY A 422 -22.29 -11.16 2.17
N LEU A 423 -21.79 -11.23 0.92
CA LEU A 423 -22.59 -10.97 -0.28
C LEU A 423 -23.86 -11.83 -0.35
N LYS A 424 -24.98 -11.18 -0.67
CA LYS A 424 -26.30 -11.80 -0.84
C LYS A 424 -26.71 -11.89 -2.30
N GLN A 425 -26.12 -11.06 -3.16
CA GLN A 425 -26.33 -11.03 -4.59
C GLN A 425 -25.06 -10.56 -5.30
N GLY A 426 -24.91 -10.89 -6.59
CA GLY A 426 -23.83 -10.35 -7.42
C GLY A 426 -22.43 -10.88 -7.10
N ALA A 427 -21.43 -10.16 -7.58
CA ALA A 427 -20.02 -10.49 -7.48
C ALA A 427 -19.12 -9.24 -7.50
N LEU A 428 -17.91 -9.41 -6.97
CA LEU A 428 -16.81 -8.45 -6.99
C LEU A 428 -15.64 -9.05 -7.76
N ALA A 429 -14.90 -8.26 -8.54
CA ALA A 429 -13.62 -8.69 -9.11
C ALA A 429 -12.56 -7.59 -9.02
N SER A 430 -11.28 -7.98 -9.02
CA SER A 430 -10.13 -7.08 -8.96
C SER A 430 -8.96 -7.66 -9.74
N SER A 431 -8.24 -6.84 -10.50
CA SER A 431 -6.88 -7.16 -10.99
C SER A 431 -5.77 -6.71 -10.04
N VAL A 432 -6.11 -6.03 -8.94
CA VAL A 432 -5.22 -5.79 -7.81
C VAL A 432 -5.35 -7.00 -6.87
N ALA A 433 -4.39 -7.90 -6.94
CA ALA A 433 -4.33 -9.15 -6.16
C ALA A 433 -2.87 -9.45 -5.79
N HIS A 434 -2.48 -9.16 -4.56
CA HIS A 434 -1.09 -9.22 -4.12
C HIS A 434 -0.52 -10.64 -4.27
N ASP A 435 0.68 -10.88 -4.81
CA ASP A 435 1.58 -9.92 -5.49
C ASP A 435 1.65 -10.20 -7.00
N SER A 436 1.17 -11.35 -7.46
CA SER A 436 1.21 -11.70 -8.89
C SER A 436 0.15 -10.96 -9.72
N HIS A 437 -0.84 -10.33 -9.09
CA HIS A 437 -1.84 -9.46 -9.71
C HIS A 437 -2.60 -10.10 -10.87
N ASN A 438 -2.96 -11.37 -10.69
CA ASN A 438 -4.00 -12.03 -11.48
C ASN A 438 -5.39 -11.45 -11.12
N ILE A 439 -6.44 -11.84 -11.86
CA ILE A 439 -7.79 -11.39 -11.55
C ILE A 439 -8.38 -12.28 -10.47
N VAL A 440 -8.76 -11.71 -9.33
CA VAL A 440 -9.45 -12.41 -8.25
C VAL A 440 -10.93 -11.98 -8.21
N ALA A 441 -11.85 -12.91 -7.98
CA ALA A 441 -13.28 -12.59 -7.90
C ALA A 441 -14.06 -13.37 -6.83
N VAL A 442 -14.90 -12.62 -6.13
CA VAL A 442 -15.96 -12.93 -5.15
C VAL A 442 -17.37 -13.13 -5.68
N GLY A 443 -18.12 -14.22 -5.53
CA GLY A 443 -19.54 -14.11 -5.89
C GLY A 443 -20.51 -15.18 -5.42
N VAL A 444 -21.79 -14.85 -5.56
CA VAL A 444 -22.90 -15.73 -5.16
C VAL A 444 -23.31 -16.72 -6.26
N ASP A 445 -22.97 -16.44 -7.52
CA ASP A 445 -23.30 -17.27 -8.68
C ASP A 445 -22.29 -17.08 -9.82
N ASP A 446 -22.23 -18.06 -10.74
CA ASP A 446 -21.22 -18.11 -11.81
C ASP A 446 -21.42 -17.03 -12.88
N ASP A 447 -22.67 -16.63 -13.17
CA ASP A 447 -22.98 -15.53 -14.09
C ASP A 447 -22.39 -14.21 -13.60
N SER A 448 -22.62 -13.90 -12.32
CA SER A 448 -22.15 -12.68 -11.69
C SER A 448 -20.62 -12.63 -11.65
N ILE A 449 -19.93 -13.72 -11.28
CA ILE A 449 -18.45 -13.69 -11.28
C ILE A 449 -17.92 -13.55 -12.70
N CYS A 450 -18.52 -14.25 -13.68
CA CYS A 450 -18.13 -14.17 -15.08
C CYS A 450 -18.23 -12.74 -15.60
N ARG A 451 -19.34 -12.06 -15.33
CA ARG A 451 -19.56 -10.64 -15.67
C ARG A 451 -18.55 -9.72 -15.00
N ALA A 452 -18.34 -9.85 -13.68
CA ALA A 452 -17.37 -9.04 -12.95
C ALA A 452 -15.94 -9.21 -13.50
N VAL A 453 -15.50 -10.46 -13.70
CA VAL A 453 -14.18 -10.79 -14.29
C VAL A 453 -14.06 -10.21 -15.71
N ASN A 454 -15.05 -10.45 -16.56
CA ASN A 454 -15.03 -9.96 -17.94
C ASN A 454 -15.00 -8.43 -18.02
N LYS A 455 -15.54 -7.73 -17.01
CA LYS A 455 -15.44 -6.28 -16.92
C LYS A 455 -14.02 -5.80 -16.66
N VAL A 456 -13.29 -6.48 -15.78
CA VAL A 456 -11.86 -6.22 -15.53
C VAL A 456 -11.05 -6.49 -16.80
N ILE A 457 -11.32 -7.60 -17.49
CA ILE A 457 -10.66 -7.94 -18.77
C ILE A 457 -10.94 -6.88 -19.83
N GLU A 458 -12.19 -6.43 -20.00
CA GLU A 458 -12.57 -5.39 -20.96
C GLU A 458 -11.78 -4.09 -20.76
N LYS A 459 -11.48 -3.74 -19.50
CA LYS A 459 -10.71 -2.54 -19.15
C LYS A 459 -9.20 -2.78 -19.06
N ASN A 460 -8.73 -4.01 -19.30
CA ASN A 460 -7.34 -4.43 -19.06
C ASN A 460 -6.86 -4.06 -17.66
N GLY A 461 -7.74 -4.19 -16.67
CA GLY A 461 -7.44 -3.74 -15.32
C GLY A 461 -8.57 -2.97 -14.65
N GLY A 462 -8.78 -3.26 -13.38
CA GLY A 462 -9.73 -2.52 -12.57
C GLY A 462 -10.24 -3.30 -11.37
N VAL A 463 -11.09 -2.62 -10.62
CA VAL A 463 -12.04 -3.25 -9.69
C VAL A 463 -13.44 -3.14 -10.26
N SER A 464 -14.23 -4.21 -10.17
CA SER A 464 -15.57 -4.26 -10.73
C SER A 464 -16.59 -4.86 -9.76
N VAL A 465 -17.85 -4.46 -9.96
CA VAL A 465 -19.03 -5.02 -9.29
C VAL A 465 -19.98 -5.46 -10.38
N ALA A 466 -20.48 -6.68 -10.29
CA ALA A 466 -21.59 -7.16 -11.10
C ALA A 466 -22.77 -7.46 -10.19
N THR A 467 -23.96 -6.96 -10.52
CA THR A 467 -25.17 -7.21 -9.76
C THR A 467 -26.29 -7.73 -10.65
N ASN A 468 -27.14 -8.54 -10.04
CA ASN A 468 -28.42 -8.98 -10.55
C ASN A 468 -29.46 -8.33 -9.63
N TYR A 469 -29.85 -7.08 -9.91
CA TYR A 469 -30.89 -6.41 -9.13
C TYR A 469 -32.22 -7.07 -9.41
N GLN A 470 -32.89 -7.57 -8.37
CA GLN A 470 -34.29 -7.95 -8.44
C GLN A 470 -35.12 -7.07 -7.51
N SER A 471 -36.20 -6.46 -8.02
CA SER A 471 -37.08 -5.65 -7.20
C SER A 471 -37.70 -6.48 -6.07
N PRO A 472 -38.03 -5.88 -4.91
CA PRO A 472 -38.64 -6.62 -3.79
C PRO A 472 -39.94 -7.34 -4.14
N ASP A 473 -40.65 -6.90 -5.17
CA ASP A 473 -41.87 -7.53 -5.68
C ASP A 473 -41.62 -8.56 -6.80
N GLY A 474 -40.35 -8.83 -7.12
CA GLY A 474 -39.90 -9.83 -8.09
C GLY A 474 -40.11 -9.46 -9.55
N LYS A 475 -40.64 -8.26 -9.85
CA LYS A 475 -41.11 -7.90 -11.20
C LYS A 475 -40.05 -7.29 -12.10
N LEU A 476 -39.03 -6.66 -11.53
CA LEU A 476 -37.94 -6.07 -12.30
C LEU A 476 -36.65 -6.82 -11.97
N SER A 477 -36.04 -7.42 -12.98
CA SER A 477 -34.67 -7.94 -12.91
C SER A 477 -33.79 -7.08 -13.82
N MET A 478 -32.76 -6.46 -13.28
CA MET A 478 -31.79 -5.67 -14.05
C MET A 478 -30.38 -6.13 -13.72
N GLN A 479 -29.58 -6.35 -14.76
CA GLN A 479 -28.16 -6.60 -14.60
C GLN A 479 -27.42 -5.28 -14.73
N THR A 480 -26.58 -4.92 -13.76
CA THR A 480 -25.69 -3.77 -13.87
C THR A 480 -24.27 -4.16 -13.54
N GLU A 481 -23.33 -3.41 -14.12
CA GLU A 481 -21.90 -3.61 -13.96
C GLU A 481 -21.25 -2.23 -13.77
N SER A 482 -20.42 -2.10 -12.74
CA SER A 482 -19.61 -0.92 -12.48
C SER A 482 -18.14 -1.31 -12.49
N VAL A 483 -17.27 -0.39 -12.91
CA VAL A 483 -15.83 -0.61 -12.94
C VAL A 483 -15.07 0.69 -12.70
N VAL A 484 -14.08 0.62 -11.81
CA VAL A 484 -13.01 1.63 -11.73
C VAL A 484 -11.85 1.09 -12.55
N ALA A 485 -11.65 1.68 -13.73
CA ALA A 485 -10.62 1.22 -14.67
C ALA A 485 -9.22 1.58 -14.17
N LEU A 486 -8.32 0.59 -14.15
CA LEU A 486 -6.93 0.73 -13.72
C LEU A 486 -6.01 0.42 -14.88
N ALA A 487 -6.00 1.31 -15.87
CA ALA A 487 -5.38 1.07 -17.18
C ALA A 487 -3.84 0.93 -17.14
N VAL A 488 -3.19 1.42 -16.08
CA VAL A 488 -1.75 1.30 -15.88
C VAL A 488 -1.49 0.03 -15.07
N ALA A 489 -0.87 -0.95 -15.72
CA ALA A 489 -0.50 -2.26 -15.20
C ALA A 489 -1.66 -3.09 -14.62
N GLY A 490 -2.92 -2.67 -14.80
CA GLY A 490 -4.03 -3.28 -14.08
C GLY A 490 -4.11 -2.90 -12.60
N LEU A 491 -3.31 -1.91 -12.17
CA LEU A 491 -3.11 -1.54 -10.77
C LEU A 491 -3.48 -0.08 -10.49
N MET A 492 -3.18 0.81 -11.42
CA MET A 492 -3.34 2.25 -11.25
C MET A 492 -4.15 2.88 -12.37
N SER A 493 -4.81 3.98 -12.05
CA SER A 493 -5.43 4.90 -12.98
C SER A 493 -4.50 6.08 -13.28
N ASN A 494 -4.53 6.54 -14.52
CA ASN A 494 -3.90 7.79 -14.96
C ASN A 494 -4.93 8.94 -15.14
N GLU A 495 -6.16 8.76 -14.66
CA GLU A 495 -7.15 9.85 -14.52
C GLU A 495 -6.88 10.71 -13.29
N ASP A 496 -7.60 11.83 -13.12
CA ASP A 496 -7.48 12.69 -11.94
C ASP A 496 -7.72 11.91 -10.63
N GLY A 497 -6.83 12.08 -9.66
CA GLY A 497 -6.83 11.30 -8.44
C GLY A 497 -8.07 11.49 -7.56
N TYR A 498 -8.67 12.69 -7.55
CA TYR A 498 -9.91 12.93 -6.80
C TYR A 498 -11.11 12.26 -7.47
N PHE A 499 -11.14 12.26 -8.80
CA PHE A 499 -12.15 11.50 -9.56
C PHE A 499 -12.03 9.98 -9.28
N VAL A 500 -10.81 9.44 -9.26
CA VAL A 500 -10.59 8.01 -8.96
C VAL A 500 -11.00 7.68 -7.52
N ALA A 501 -10.71 8.55 -6.55
CA ALA A 501 -11.14 8.37 -5.16
C ALA A 501 -12.66 8.36 -5.01
N GLU A 502 -13.37 9.26 -5.71
CA GLU A 502 -14.84 9.29 -5.73
C GLU A 502 -15.43 8.04 -6.40
N ALA A 503 -14.85 7.62 -7.53
CA ALA A 503 -15.25 6.40 -8.23
C ALA A 503 -15.03 5.15 -7.36
N TYR A 504 -13.90 5.08 -6.64
CA TYR A 504 -13.62 4.01 -5.68
C TYR A 504 -14.61 4.02 -4.51
N THR A 505 -14.91 5.19 -3.95
CA THR A 505 -15.92 5.34 -2.89
C THR A 505 -17.29 4.83 -3.35
N THR A 506 -17.65 5.10 -4.60
CA THR A 506 -18.92 4.66 -5.19
C THR A 506 -18.97 3.14 -5.33
N ILE A 507 -17.93 2.51 -5.88
CA ILE A 507 -17.93 1.06 -6.09
C ILE A 507 -17.80 0.28 -4.78
N ASP A 508 -17.12 0.83 -3.77
CA ASP A 508 -17.08 0.28 -2.41
C ASP A 508 -18.48 0.28 -1.77
N LYS A 509 -19.24 1.37 -1.95
CA LYS A 509 -20.63 1.46 -1.51
C LYS A 509 -21.51 0.43 -2.23
N GLU A 510 -21.35 0.26 -3.53
CA GLU A 510 -22.09 -0.77 -4.28
C GLU A 510 -21.83 -2.17 -3.73
N ALA A 511 -20.56 -2.51 -3.42
CA ALA A 511 -20.21 -3.79 -2.79
C ALA A 511 -20.94 -3.98 -1.44
N LYS A 512 -21.05 -2.93 -0.63
CA LYS A 512 -21.83 -2.94 0.63
C LYS A 512 -23.33 -3.10 0.40
N GLU A 513 -23.87 -2.49 -0.66
CA GLU A 513 -25.27 -2.66 -1.07
C GLU A 513 -25.59 -4.10 -1.54
N LEU A 514 -24.59 -4.85 -2.00
CA LEU A 514 -24.73 -6.30 -2.27
C LEU A 514 -24.77 -7.17 -1.00
N GLY A 515 -24.59 -6.57 0.18
CA GLY A 515 -24.57 -7.25 1.47
C GLY A 515 -23.18 -7.47 2.05
N CYS A 516 -22.11 -6.93 1.44
CA CYS A 516 -20.77 -7.08 1.98
C CYS A 516 -20.64 -6.42 3.36
N THR A 517 -20.05 -7.14 4.31
CA THR A 517 -19.88 -6.68 5.70
C THR A 517 -18.48 -6.18 6.02
N LEU A 518 -17.53 -6.37 5.11
CA LEU A 518 -16.13 -5.97 5.29
C LEU A 518 -16.00 -4.44 5.22
N ALA A 519 -15.09 -3.87 6.00
CA ALA A 519 -14.84 -2.43 5.97
C ALA A 519 -14.28 -1.97 4.62
N ALA A 520 -13.37 -2.78 4.05
CA ALA A 520 -12.70 -2.56 2.76
C ALA A 520 -12.73 -3.86 1.91
N PRO A 521 -13.83 -4.16 1.20
CA PRO A 521 -14.03 -5.39 0.42
C PRO A 521 -12.93 -5.67 -0.60
N PHE A 522 -12.57 -4.69 -1.44
CA PHE A 522 -11.57 -4.89 -2.50
C PHE A 522 -10.16 -5.07 -1.94
N MET A 523 -9.84 -4.39 -0.83
CA MET A 523 -8.57 -4.59 -0.14
C MET A 523 -8.50 -5.99 0.49
N THR A 524 -9.56 -6.43 1.16
CA THR A 524 -9.59 -7.80 1.70
C THR A 524 -9.45 -8.83 0.58
N LEU A 525 -10.12 -8.60 -0.56
CA LEU A 525 -10.06 -9.47 -1.72
C LEU A 525 -8.66 -9.55 -2.33
N SER A 526 -7.91 -8.44 -2.40
CA SER A 526 -6.57 -8.43 -2.97
C SER A 526 -5.61 -9.37 -2.24
N PHE A 527 -5.71 -9.47 -0.90
CA PHE A 527 -4.88 -10.37 -0.09
C PHE A 527 -5.33 -11.83 -0.08
N MET A 528 -6.48 -12.18 -0.67
CA MET A 528 -6.89 -13.58 -0.76
C MET A 528 -6.04 -14.38 -1.75
N ALA A 529 -5.25 -13.69 -2.57
CA ALA A 529 -4.30 -14.25 -3.52
C ALA A 529 -2.83 -14.16 -3.08
N LEU A 530 -2.53 -13.69 -1.86
CA LEU A 530 -1.14 -13.53 -1.39
C LEU A 530 -0.63 -14.77 -0.67
N LEU A 531 0.03 -15.68 -1.39
CA LEU A 531 0.40 -17.03 -0.94
C LEU A 531 1.42 -17.08 0.20
N VAL A 532 2.19 -16.00 0.40
CA VAL A 532 3.25 -15.92 1.42
C VAL A 532 2.71 -15.60 2.82
N ILE A 533 1.38 -15.40 2.96
CA ILE A 533 0.71 -15.17 4.25
C ILE A 533 -0.22 -16.35 4.60
N PRO A 534 -0.17 -16.88 5.84
CA PRO A 534 -1.03 -17.98 6.29
C PRO A 534 -2.52 -17.57 6.44
N HIS A 535 -3.48 -18.50 6.53
CA HIS A 535 -3.34 -19.96 6.43
C HIS A 535 -3.72 -20.50 5.03
N LEU A 536 -4.89 -20.12 4.49
CA LEU A 536 -5.34 -20.53 3.15
C LEU A 536 -5.49 -19.34 2.21
N LYS A 537 -4.99 -19.48 0.98
CA LYS A 537 -5.01 -18.47 -0.08
C LYS A 537 -5.28 -19.13 -1.44
N LEU A 538 -5.75 -18.37 -2.42
CA LEU A 538 -6.02 -18.90 -3.77
C LEU A 538 -5.07 -18.26 -4.80
N SER A 539 -4.28 -19.08 -5.49
CA SER A 539 -3.50 -18.66 -6.65
C SER A 539 -4.21 -18.98 -7.95
N ASP A 540 -3.67 -18.54 -9.08
CA ASP A 540 -4.09 -18.98 -10.42
C ASP A 540 -3.86 -20.48 -10.67
N LYS A 541 -3.01 -21.13 -9.85
CA LYS A 541 -2.69 -22.56 -9.94
C LYS A 541 -3.50 -23.44 -8.99
N GLY A 542 -4.25 -22.84 -8.06
CA GLY A 542 -5.09 -23.58 -7.11
C GLY A 542 -5.04 -23.04 -5.68
N LEU A 543 -5.83 -23.68 -4.80
CA LEU A 543 -5.90 -23.38 -3.38
C LEU A 543 -4.59 -23.79 -2.69
N PHE A 544 -4.01 -22.87 -1.93
CA PHE A 544 -2.68 -22.99 -1.35
C PHE A 544 -2.75 -22.93 0.18
N ASP A 545 -1.97 -23.80 0.83
CA ASP A 545 -1.79 -23.86 2.28
C ASP A 545 -0.46 -23.19 2.64
N GLY A 546 -0.53 -21.98 3.19
CA GLY A 546 0.63 -21.17 3.55
C GLY A 546 1.45 -21.75 4.72
N ASP A 547 0.84 -22.59 5.57
CA ASP A 547 1.57 -23.23 6.68
C ASP A 547 2.50 -24.33 6.18
N LYS A 548 2.01 -25.11 5.21
CA LYS A 548 2.74 -26.24 4.63
C LYS A 548 3.51 -25.86 3.37
N PHE A 549 3.19 -24.71 2.79
CA PHE A 549 3.73 -24.21 1.53
C PHE A 549 3.48 -25.19 0.37
N GLU A 550 2.26 -25.72 0.27
CA GLU A 550 1.83 -26.68 -0.76
C GLU A 550 0.37 -26.42 -1.21
N PHE A 551 0.01 -26.93 -2.39
CA PHE A 551 -1.39 -26.91 -2.84
C PHE A 551 -2.25 -27.90 -2.05
N VAL A 552 -3.46 -27.47 -1.71
CA VAL A 552 -4.49 -28.32 -1.13
C VAL A 552 -5.00 -29.27 -2.22
N LYS A 553 -5.02 -30.56 -1.89
CA LYS A 553 -5.44 -31.65 -2.80
C LYS A 553 -6.92 -31.95 -2.72
#